data_AF-A0A3L7Q7A2-F1
#
_entry.id   AF-A0A3L7Q7A2-F1
#
_cell.length_a   1.000
_cell.length_b   1.000
_cell.length_c   1.000
_cell.angle_alpha   90.00
_cell.angle_beta   90.00
_cell.angle_gamma   90.00
#
_symmetry.space_group_name_H-M   'P 1'
#
loop_
_entity.id
_entity.type
_entity.pdbx_description
1 polymer ?
#
loop_
_entity_poly.entity_id
_entity_poly.type
_entity_poly.pdbx_seq_one_letter_code
_entity_poly.pdbx_strand_id
1 'polypeptide(L)'
;PQADHVLVLGDTSSVEVATALELPIHSLTCVQPQGPLQAFIQQQAKTLGVEHRWEDSRLQAVSLDPSRFLAASVEKTFDVIVCPAALTMSLPTQPLLTREYYQRAAARLNDSGLLCQRVNIVDYGSQPVKELCQTLRDVFSQVTILTTDGSEVLLLATSASSPMFDGTMVARLDTPQVRRLCGELGGDWTMVTQLAGLSAESVEELLKTEVPTNSSRNVRLMVTLGPEMLRWGDKHQEKRELFSHGVDLVLNQMGLTDEAKQPLVRRIQDSQERVTTLTEIPDNAWEYRKLLKTALKDRPRASLRTVNHELKRTLDPDDQRRKAYLAALGELATQPQLAPEAAAGLLEFAAPFDPLLTDFVHFEVAHLLARATPRDPVQEYRHWMHCVLSAPDRDRSIRTVGNAMQLLAGHADVPGHPDLRWDHAQLLLEVMRMRWVLRWQPGVPPSKFEPSDRQFSLDAIQSVLRMMDATRESAGIDQATWQVQRRVWEDTLVSPLRTRQTYGTSSEQMKAIVQQEWLKKQMQEKSTQSLNHQ
;
A
#
# COMPACT_ATOMS: atom_id res chain seq x y z
N PRO A 1 0.26 -14.50 -22.45
CA PRO A 1 0.12 -13.45 -23.49
C PRO A 1 0.93 -12.21 -23.07
N GLN A 2 1.50 -11.50 -24.03
CA GLN A 2 2.11 -10.18 -23.83
C GLN A 2 1.04 -9.14 -24.18
N ALA A 3 0.86 -8.12 -23.33
CA ALA A 3 -0.08 -7.04 -23.59
C ALA A 3 0.68 -5.90 -24.29
N ASP A 4 0.35 -5.63 -25.55
CA ASP A 4 1.02 -4.62 -26.36
C ASP A 4 0.17 -3.35 -26.47
N HIS A 5 -1.15 -3.51 -26.60
CA HIS A 5 -2.09 -2.43 -26.79
C HIS A 5 -3.08 -2.35 -25.61
N VAL A 6 -2.95 -1.30 -24.80
CA VAL A 6 -3.79 -1.08 -23.62
C VAL A 6 -4.73 0.10 -23.85
N LEU A 7 -6.00 -0.09 -23.46
CA LEU A 7 -7.04 0.95 -23.45
C LEU A 7 -7.44 1.24 -22.01
N VAL A 8 -7.44 2.52 -21.63
CA VAL A 8 -7.97 3.00 -20.35
C VAL A 8 -9.22 3.82 -20.62
N LEU A 9 -10.34 3.47 -20.00
CA LEU A 9 -11.64 4.10 -20.20
C LEU A 9 -12.12 4.84 -18.94
N GLY A 10 -12.42 6.13 -19.08
CA GLY A 10 -12.97 6.96 -18.01
C GLY A 10 -11.94 7.91 -17.41
N ASP A 11 -12.15 8.28 -16.15
CA ASP A 11 -11.33 9.27 -15.44
C ASP A 11 -9.90 8.73 -15.23
N THR A 12 -9.01 9.06 -16.16
CA THR A 12 -7.62 8.61 -16.14
C THR A 12 -6.78 9.62 -15.37
N SER A 13 -6.10 9.20 -14.31
CA SER A 13 -5.16 10.05 -13.57
C SER A 13 -3.72 9.80 -14.03
N SER A 14 -2.79 10.59 -13.47
CA SER A 14 -1.35 10.37 -13.67
C SER A 14 -0.87 9.02 -13.13
N VAL A 15 -1.61 8.39 -12.22
CA VAL A 15 -1.25 7.10 -11.61
C VAL A 15 -1.47 5.96 -12.60
N GLU A 16 -2.62 5.90 -13.26
CA GLU A 16 -2.91 4.84 -14.25
C GLU A 16 -1.98 4.94 -15.45
N VAL A 17 -1.71 6.17 -15.93
CA VAL A 17 -0.76 6.41 -17.02
C VAL A 17 0.64 5.97 -16.64
N ALA A 18 1.14 6.39 -15.47
CA ALA A 18 2.46 5.97 -15.00
C ALA A 18 2.56 4.45 -14.87
N THR A 19 1.55 3.83 -14.24
CA THR A 19 1.53 2.39 -13.99
C THR A 19 1.55 1.59 -15.30
N ALA A 20 0.74 1.99 -16.29
CA ALA A 20 0.69 1.30 -17.57
C ALA A 20 1.98 1.51 -18.39
N LEU A 21 2.59 2.71 -18.35
CA LEU A 21 3.79 3.02 -19.12
C LEU A 21 5.08 2.40 -18.53
N GLU A 22 5.11 2.04 -17.25
CA GLU A 22 6.20 1.24 -16.66
C GLU A 22 6.27 -0.19 -17.22
N LEU A 23 5.14 -0.69 -17.77
CA LEU A 23 5.09 -1.98 -18.44
C LEU A 23 5.61 -1.84 -19.89
N PRO A 24 6.20 -2.92 -20.46
CA PRO A 24 6.74 -2.91 -21.81
C PRO A 24 5.65 -3.00 -22.89
N ILE A 25 4.69 -2.08 -22.85
CA ILE A 25 3.58 -1.96 -23.81
C ILE A 25 4.01 -1.14 -25.04
N HIS A 26 3.39 -1.41 -26.19
CA HIS A 26 3.60 -0.65 -27.42
C HIS A 26 2.74 0.62 -27.48
N SER A 27 1.50 0.59 -26.98
CA SER A 27 0.64 1.76 -26.97
C SER A 27 -0.33 1.78 -25.80
N LEU A 28 -0.56 2.96 -25.26
CA LEU A 28 -1.56 3.26 -24.25
C LEU A 28 -2.57 4.26 -24.82
N THR A 29 -3.84 3.87 -24.95
CA THR A 29 -4.92 4.80 -25.35
C THR A 29 -5.75 5.15 -24.12
N CYS A 30 -5.77 6.42 -23.72
CA CYS A 30 -6.58 6.89 -22.59
C CYS A 30 -7.78 7.69 -23.12
N VAL A 31 -8.98 7.19 -22.88
CA VAL A 31 -10.23 7.81 -23.35
C VAL A 31 -10.97 8.38 -22.16
N GLN A 32 -11.17 9.69 -22.18
CA GLN A 32 -11.89 10.39 -21.12
C GLN A 32 -12.84 11.45 -21.70
N PRO A 33 -13.96 11.76 -21.04
CA PRO A 33 -14.83 12.85 -21.44
C PRO A 33 -14.09 14.19 -21.54
N GLN A 34 -14.48 15.03 -22.49
CA GLN A 34 -13.94 16.39 -22.59
C GLN A 34 -14.37 17.21 -21.37
N GLY A 35 -13.42 17.78 -20.64
CA GLY A 35 -13.73 18.57 -19.45
C GLY A 35 -12.52 19.27 -18.82
N PRO A 36 -12.77 20.16 -17.84
CA PRO A 36 -11.73 20.92 -17.15
C PRO A 36 -10.78 20.04 -16.33
N LEU A 37 -11.21 18.81 -15.99
CA LEU A 37 -10.41 17.86 -15.21
C LEU A 37 -9.06 17.54 -15.88
N GLN A 38 -9.02 17.41 -17.21
CA GLN A 38 -7.76 17.14 -17.92
C GLN A 38 -6.76 18.30 -17.77
N ALA A 39 -7.23 19.55 -17.87
CA ALA A 39 -6.38 20.71 -17.68
C ALA A 39 -5.85 20.78 -16.24
N PHE A 40 -6.69 20.45 -15.26
CA PHE A 40 -6.28 20.37 -13.86
C PHE A 40 -5.23 19.27 -13.61
N ILE A 41 -5.43 18.07 -14.16
CA ILE A 41 -4.46 16.97 -14.05
C ILE A 41 -3.12 17.37 -14.69
N GLN A 42 -3.13 18.00 -15.86
CA GLN A 42 -1.91 18.47 -16.52
C GLN A 42 -1.21 19.58 -15.71
N GLN A 43 -1.97 20.49 -15.09
CA GLN A 43 -1.41 21.51 -14.21
C GLN A 43 -0.77 20.89 -12.97
N GLN A 44 -1.46 19.97 -12.30
CA GLN A 44 -0.91 19.27 -11.14
C GLN A 44 0.31 18.43 -11.49
N ALA A 45 0.32 17.78 -12.66
CA ALA A 45 1.48 17.05 -13.14
C ALA A 45 2.71 17.95 -13.28
N LYS A 46 2.54 19.18 -13.79
CA LYS A 46 3.63 20.18 -13.88
C LYS A 46 4.10 20.64 -12.49
N THR A 47 3.17 20.91 -11.57
CA THR A 47 3.52 21.28 -10.19
C THR A 47 4.35 20.19 -9.50
N LEU A 48 4.05 18.93 -9.80
CA LEU A 48 4.73 17.76 -9.23
C LEU A 48 5.97 17.33 -10.03
N GLY A 49 6.30 17.98 -11.16
CA GLY A 49 7.43 17.59 -12.02
C GLY A 49 7.26 16.25 -12.73
N VAL A 50 6.02 15.78 -12.90
CA VAL A 50 5.66 14.50 -13.54
C VAL A 50 4.97 14.67 -14.89
N GLU A 51 5.07 15.86 -15.49
CA GLU A 51 4.50 16.18 -16.80
C GLU A 51 5.06 15.31 -17.93
N HIS A 52 6.33 14.88 -17.81
CA HIS A 52 7.00 13.99 -18.77
C HIS A 52 6.22 12.69 -19.02
N ARG A 53 5.41 12.24 -18.05
CA ARG A 53 4.56 11.05 -18.18
C ARG A 53 3.46 11.21 -19.22
N TRP A 54 3.03 12.45 -19.47
CA TRP A 54 2.01 12.79 -20.47
C TRP A 54 2.60 13.05 -21.86
N GLU A 55 3.93 13.09 -21.96
CA GLU A 55 4.67 13.32 -23.20
C GLU A 55 5.22 12.03 -23.81
N ASP A 56 5.00 10.87 -23.16
CA ASP A 56 5.42 9.57 -23.67
C ASP A 56 4.78 9.30 -25.05
N SER A 57 5.62 9.00 -26.03
CA SER A 57 5.22 8.71 -27.41
C SER A 57 4.22 7.53 -27.55
N ARG A 58 4.14 6.65 -26.55
CA ARG A 58 3.20 5.53 -26.51
C ARG A 58 1.80 5.95 -26.07
N LEU A 59 1.65 7.12 -25.43
CA LEU A 59 0.39 7.61 -24.91
C LEU A 59 -0.42 8.35 -25.98
N GLN A 60 -1.67 7.91 -26.15
CA GLN A 60 -2.68 8.57 -26.98
C GLN A 60 -3.85 9.00 -26.09
N ALA A 61 -3.95 10.29 -25.78
CA ALA A 61 -5.09 10.86 -25.07
C ALA A 61 -6.23 11.17 -26.06
N VAL A 62 -7.41 10.62 -25.82
CA VAL A 62 -8.62 10.81 -26.63
C VAL A 62 -9.70 11.47 -25.78
N SER A 63 -10.17 12.63 -26.22
CA SER A 63 -11.24 13.36 -25.56
C SER A 63 -12.60 12.96 -26.15
N LEU A 64 -13.20 11.90 -25.60
CA LEU A 64 -14.49 11.38 -26.03
C LEU A 64 -15.15 10.62 -24.87
N ASP A 65 -16.48 10.61 -24.84
CA ASP A 65 -17.24 9.76 -23.93
C ASP A 65 -16.86 8.27 -24.14
N PRO A 66 -16.54 7.49 -23.08
CA PRO A 66 -16.12 6.09 -23.21
C PRO A 66 -17.12 5.20 -23.95
N SER A 67 -18.42 5.39 -23.72
CA SER A 67 -19.46 4.60 -24.40
C SER A 67 -19.52 4.92 -25.89
N ARG A 68 -19.36 6.20 -26.25
CA ARG A 68 -19.25 6.63 -27.66
C ARG A 68 -17.98 6.12 -28.31
N PHE A 69 -16.86 6.12 -27.61
CA PHE A 69 -15.61 5.57 -28.13
C PHE A 69 -15.75 4.08 -28.46
N LEU A 70 -16.28 3.30 -27.52
CA LEU A 70 -16.53 1.86 -27.75
C LEU A 70 -17.52 1.61 -28.89
N ALA A 71 -18.54 2.47 -29.03
CA ALA A 71 -19.53 2.37 -30.10
C ALA A 71 -19.01 2.84 -31.48
N ALA A 72 -17.95 3.64 -31.52
CA ALA A 72 -17.38 4.12 -32.77
C ALA A 72 -16.79 2.93 -33.57
N SER A 73 -17.07 2.87 -34.86
CA SER A 73 -16.48 1.91 -35.79
C SER A 73 -15.01 2.22 -35.99
N VAL A 74 -14.14 1.61 -35.19
CA VAL A 74 -12.69 1.68 -35.34
C VAL A 74 -12.16 0.26 -35.34
N GLU A 75 -11.34 -0.08 -36.34
CA GLU A 75 -10.69 -1.39 -36.50
C GLU A 75 -9.70 -1.73 -35.37
N LYS A 76 -9.37 -0.76 -34.52
CA LYS A 76 -8.39 -0.91 -33.44
C LYS A 76 -8.97 -1.74 -32.30
N THR A 77 -8.36 -2.90 -32.08
CA THR A 77 -8.55 -3.79 -30.94
C THR A 77 -7.42 -3.62 -29.92
N PHE A 78 -7.64 -4.15 -28.71
CA PHE A 78 -6.76 -4.01 -27.55
C PHE A 78 -6.56 -5.34 -26.84
N ASP A 79 -5.40 -5.52 -26.21
CA ASP A 79 -5.11 -6.69 -25.38
C ASP A 79 -5.72 -6.56 -23.99
N VAL A 80 -5.78 -5.33 -23.48
CA VAL A 80 -6.32 -5.05 -22.15
C VAL A 80 -7.17 -3.78 -22.21
N ILE A 81 -8.38 -3.85 -21.65
CA ILE A 81 -9.22 -2.69 -21.36
C ILE A 81 -9.30 -2.54 -19.84
N VAL A 82 -8.92 -1.37 -19.33
CA VAL A 82 -9.00 -1.01 -17.90
C VAL A 82 -10.00 0.12 -17.71
N CYS A 83 -10.95 -0.08 -16.80
CA CYS A 83 -11.88 0.96 -16.33
C CYS A 83 -11.50 1.29 -14.86
N PRO A 84 -10.60 2.26 -14.63
CA PRO A 84 -9.94 2.47 -13.34
C PRO A 84 -10.80 3.22 -12.32
N ALA A 85 -11.70 4.08 -12.79
CA ALA A 85 -12.62 4.82 -11.93
C ALA A 85 -13.49 3.83 -11.17
N ALA A 86 -13.45 3.89 -9.83
CA ALA A 86 -14.33 3.09 -9.00
C ALA A 86 -15.77 3.52 -9.27
N LEU A 87 -16.48 2.74 -10.08
CA LEU A 87 -17.85 3.08 -10.44
C LEU A 87 -18.71 2.91 -9.20
N THR A 88 -19.18 4.02 -8.65
CA THR A 88 -20.39 3.98 -7.82
C THR A 88 -21.50 3.52 -8.73
N MET A 89 -22.29 2.51 -8.32
CA MET A 89 -23.44 2.05 -9.10
C MET A 89 -24.60 3.04 -9.00
N SER A 90 -24.35 4.31 -9.30
CA SER A 90 -25.31 5.41 -9.31
C SER A 90 -26.04 5.48 -10.66
N LEU A 91 -27.08 6.31 -10.75
CA LEU A 91 -27.85 6.48 -12.00
C LEU A 91 -26.98 6.89 -13.21
N PRO A 92 -26.01 7.83 -13.10
CA PRO A 92 -25.18 8.24 -14.24
C PRO A 92 -24.29 7.13 -14.81
N THR A 93 -23.92 6.14 -14.00
CA THR A 93 -22.99 5.06 -14.40
C THR A 93 -23.70 3.82 -14.93
N GLN A 94 -25.03 3.75 -14.84
CA GLN A 94 -25.83 2.60 -15.29
C GLN A 94 -25.55 2.16 -16.73
N PRO A 95 -25.39 3.06 -17.72
CA PRO A 95 -25.09 2.66 -19.09
C PRO A 95 -23.80 1.82 -19.20
N LEU A 96 -22.84 2.00 -18.29
CA LEU A 96 -21.55 1.31 -18.24
C LEU A 96 -21.63 -0.10 -17.63
N LEU A 97 -22.80 -0.51 -17.15
CA LEU A 97 -23.05 -1.78 -16.46
C LEU A 97 -24.04 -2.66 -17.24
N THR A 98 -24.25 -2.38 -18.52
CA THR A 98 -25.21 -3.09 -19.38
C THR A 98 -24.53 -4.15 -20.24
N ARG A 99 -25.29 -5.18 -20.62
CA ARG A 99 -24.85 -6.18 -21.60
C ARG A 99 -24.33 -5.52 -22.89
N GLU A 100 -25.02 -4.51 -23.41
CA GLU A 100 -24.62 -3.85 -24.66
C GLU A 100 -23.30 -3.08 -24.52
N TYR A 101 -23.03 -2.48 -23.35
CA TYR A 101 -21.74 -1.88 -23.06
C TYR A 101 -20.62 -2.92 -23.08
N TYR A 102 -20.81 -4.04 -22.37
CA TYR A 102 -19.82 -5.12 -22.36
C TYR A 102 -19.63 -5.77 -23.72
N GLN A 103 -20.68 -5.92 -24.54
CA GLN A 103 -20.57 -6.40 -25.91
C GLN A 103 -19.69 -5.48 -26.76
N ARG A 104 -19.83 -4.16 -26.61
CA ARG A 104 -18.96 -3.20 -27.30
C ARG A 104 -17.53 -3.27 -26.79
N ALA A 105 -17.32 -3.43 -25.48
CA ALA A 105 -15.98 -3.63 -24.91
C ALA A 105 -15.34 -4.92 -25.43
N ALA A 106 -16.08 -6.04 -25.45
CA ALA A 106 -15.63 -7.31 -25.98
C ALA A 106 -15.26 -7.22 -27.48
N ALA A 107 -16.04 -6.50 -28.27
CA ALA A 107 -15.74 -6.25 -29.69
C ALA A 107 -14.46 -5.40 -29.91
N ARG A 108 -13.96 -4.72 -28.87
CA ARG A 108 -12.69 -3.98 -28.89
C ARG A 108 -11.52 -4.78 -28.29
N LEU A 109 -11.76 -5.99 -27.78
CA LEU A 109 -10.69 -6.85 -27.27
C LEU A 109 -10.21 -7.80 -28.37
N ASN A 110 -8.93 -8.14 -28.33
CA ASN A 110 -8.38 -9.29 -29.04
C ASN A 110 -8.96 -10.60 -28.46
N ASP A 111 -8.81 -11.72 -29.18
CA ASP A 111 -9.35 -13.03 -28.78
C ASP A 111 -8.88 -13.48 -27.38
N SER A 112 -7.64 -13.11 -27.01
CA SER A 112 -7.06 -13.37 -25.68
C SER A 112 -7.12 -12.15 -24.75
N GLY A 113 -7.95 -11.16 -25.07
CA GLY A 113 -8.00 -9.89 -24.38
C GLY A 113 -8.67 -9.96 -23.01
N LEU A 114 -8.32 -9.02 -22.13
CA LEU A 114 -8.84 -8.94 -20.77
C LEU A 114 -9.52 -7.59 -20.51
N LEU A 115 -10.76 -7.62 -20.03
CA LEU A 115 -11.43 -6.48 -19.42
C LEU A 115 -11.19 -6.50 -17.90
N CYS A 116 -10.81 -5.36 -17.34
CA CYS A 116 -10.76 -5.12 -15.90
C CYS A 116 -11.58 -3.88 -15.55
N GLN A 117 -12.58 -4.02 -14.68
CA GLN A 117 -13.43 -2.92 -14.24
C GLN A 117 -13.52 -2.88 -12.72
N ARG A 118 -13.25 -1.70 -12.15
CA ARG A 118 -13.38 -1.45 -10.71
C ARG A 118 -14.79 -0.97 -10.38
N VAL A 119 -15.43 -1.60 -9.40
CA VAL A 119 -16.79 -1.26 -8.96
C VAL A 119 -16.82 -1.10 -7.44
N ASN A 120 -17.39 0.00 -6.97
CA ASN A 120 -17.64 0.21 -5.55
C ASN A 120 -18.96 -0.46 -5.15
N ILE A 121 -18.89 -1.34 -4.15
CA ILE A 121 -20.02 -2.13 -3.67
C ILE A 121 -20.39 -1.84 -2.22
N VAL A 122 -19.89 -0.74 -1.63
CA VAL A 122 -20.06 -0.39 -0.20
C VAL A 122 -21.52 -0.48 0.24
N ASP A 123 -22.41 0.19 -0.50
CA ASP A 123 -23.81 0.39 -0.12
C ASP A 123 -24.77 -0.71 -0.60
N TYR A 124 -24.25 -1.78 -1.20
CA TYR A 124 -25.05 -2.82 -1.84
C TYR A 124 -24.91 -4.17 -1.14
N GLY A 125 -26.00 -4.94 -1.10
CA GLY A 125 -25.99 -6.35 -0.71
C GLY A 125 -25.40 -7.25 -1.81
N SER A 126 -25.64 -8.56 -1.69
CA SER A 126 -25.07 -9.54 -2.63
C SER A 126 -25.73 -9.52 -4.03
N GLN A 127 -27.00 -9.12 -4.11
CA GLN A 127 -27.80 -9.25 -5.33
C GLN A 127 -27.26 -8.42 -6.51
N PRO A 128 -26.91 -7.12 -6.36
CA PRO A 128 -26.32 -6.35 -7.47
C PRO A 128 -25.02 -6.94 -8.00
N VAL A 129 -24.20 -7.53 -7.12
CA VAL A 129 -22.94 -8.19 -7.52
C VAL A 129 -23.23 -9.40 -8.40
N LYS A 130 -24.22 -10.23 -8.04
CA LYS A 130 -24.66 -11.36 -8.86
C LYS A 130 -25.17 -10.90 -10.23
N GLU A 131 -26.02 -9.87 -10.27
CA GLU A 131 -26.56 -9.31 -11.52
C GLU A 131 -25.47 -8.77 -12.44
N LEU A 132 -24.43 -8.12 -11.88
CA LEU A 132 -23.26 -7.71 -12.65
C LEU A 132 -22.48 -8.91 -13.22
N CYS A 133 -22.26 -9.95 -12.41
CA CYS A 133 -21.57 -11.16 -12.86
C CYS A 133 -22.33 -11.87 -13.99
N GLN A 134 -23.64 -12.00 -13.86
CA GLN A 134 -24.49 -12.54 -14.92
C GLN A 134 -24.37 -11.70 -16.20
N THR A 135 -24.40 -10.37 -16.06
CA THR A 135 -24.33 -9.46 -17.20
C THR A 135 -23.02 -9.58 -17.96
N LEU A 136 -21.90 -9.78 -17.25
CA LEU A 136 -20.60 -10.07 -17.85
C LEU A 136 -20.57 -11.47 -18.48
N ARG A 137 -21.12 -12.50 -17.79
CA ARG A 137 -21.12 -13.89 -18.27
C ARG A 137 -21.95 -14.09 -19.54
N ASP A 138 -22.96 -13.25 -19.76
CA ASP A 138 -23.75 -13.17 -21.00
C ASP A 138 -22.95 -12.68 -22.22
N VAL A 139 -21.73 -12.20 -22.01
CA VAL A 139 -20.83 -11.64 -23.05
C VAL A 139 -19.49 -12.36 -23.09
N PHE A 140 -18.90 -12.67 -21.93
CA PHE A 140 -17.58 -13.27 -21.78
C PHE A 140 -17.66 -14.72 -21.34
N SER A 141 -16.71 -15.54 -21.80
CA SER A 141 -16.64 -16.98 -21.45
C SER A 141 -16.17 -17.20 -20.01
N GLN A 142 -15.32 -16.31 -19.49
CA GLN A 142 -14.80 -16.36 -18.13
C GLN A 142 -15.00 -15.01 -17.44
N VAL A 143 -15.49 -15.06 -16.19
CA VAL A 143 -15.66 -13.90 -15.32
C VAL A 143 -15.08 -14.23 -13.96
N THR A 144 -14.26 -13.36 -13.40
CA THR A 144 -13.61 -13.53 -12.09
C THR A 144 -13.75 -12.25 -11.30
N ILE A 145 -13.96 -12.38 -9.99
CA ILE A 145 -14.05 -11.23 -9.08
C ILE A 145 -12.85 -11.27 -8.16
N LEU A 146 -12.09 -10.18 -8.06
CA LEU A 146 -11.11 -9.99 -6.98
C LEU A 146 -11.63 -8.95 -6.00
N THR A 147 -11.38 -9.15 -4.70
CA THR A 147 -11.69 -8.19 -3.64
C THR A 147 -10.40 -7.63 -3.05
N THR A 148 -10.39 -6.32 -2.81
CA THR A 148 -9.24 -5.59 -2.22
C THR A 148 -9.46 -5.34 -0.73
N ASP A 149 -10.63 -4.84 -0.34
CA ASP A 149 -10.98 -4.46 1.04
C ASP A 149 -12.43 -4.83 1.44
N GLY A 150 -13.15 -5.57 0.58
CA GLY A 150 -14.56 -5.94 0.77
C GLY A 150 -15.57 -4.81 0.50
N SER A 151 -15.09 -3.61 0.19
CA SER A 151 -15.86 -2.43 -0.16
C SER A 151 -15.84 -2.17 -1.67
N GLU A 152 -14.81 -2.67 -2.34
CA GLU A 152 -14.63 -2.65 -3.78
C GLU A 152 -14.35 -4.04 -4.35
N VAL A 153 -14.72 -4.21 -5.62
CA VAL A 153 -14.40 -5.40 -6.40
C VAL A 153 -13.77 -5.03 -7.74
N LEU A 154 -12.84 -5.86 -8.19
CA LEU A 154 -12.32 -5.86 -9.54
C LEU A 154 -13.02 -6.99 -10.32
N LEU A 155 -13.79 -6.60 -11.34
CA LEU A 155 -14.42 -7.51 -12.27
C LEU A 155 -13.46 -7.75 -13.42
N LEU A 156 -12.99 -8.98 -13.55
CA LEU A 156 -12.13 -9.43 -14.64
C LEU A 156 -12.95 -10.29 -15.59
N ALA A 157 -12.87 -10.03 -16.89
CA ALA A 157 -13.61 -10.81 -17.88
C ALA A 157 -12.80 -11.02 -19.16
N THR A 158 -12.88 -12.23 -19.71
CA THR A 158 -12.21 -12.60 -20.97
C THR A 158 -13.04 -13.61 -21.74
N SER A 159 -12.90 -13.61 -23.07
CA SER A 159 -13.48 -14.61 -23.96
C SER A 159 -12.51 -15.75 -24.27
N ALA A 160 -11.25 -15.64 -23.81
CA ALA A 160 -10.25 -16.69 -23.97
C ALA A 160 -10.72 -17.99 -23.31
N SER A 161 -10.26 -19.14 -23.81
CA SER A 161 -10.47 -20.44 -23.15
C SER A 161 -9.37 -20.78 -22.13
N SER A 162 -8.21 -20.12 -22.22
CA SER A 162 -7.11 -20.30 -21.27
C SER A 162 -7.46 -19.72 -19.90
N PRO A 163 -7.03 -20.35 -18.79
CA PRO A 163 -7.20 -19.78 -17.46
C PRO A 163 -6.65 -18.35 -17.37
N MET A 164 -7.37 -17.48 -16.66
CA MET A 164 -6.95 -16.10 -16.44
C MET A 164 -5.67 -16.00 -15.60
N PHE A 165 -5.52 -16.92 -14.64
CA PHE A 165 -4.34 -17.08 -13.82
C PHE A 165 -3.71 -18.44 -14.10
N ASP A 166 -2.41 -18.45 -14.38
CA ASP A 166 -1.65 -19.66 -14.66
C ASP A 166 -0.29 -19.62 -13.95
N GLY A 167 0.43 -20.74 -13.99
CA GLY A 167 1.75 -20.83 -13.37
C GLY A 167 2.81 -19.91 -13.98
N THR A 168 2.57 -19.34 -15.17
CA THR A 168 3.49 -18.36 -15.79
C THR A 168 3.39 -16.98 -15.16
N MET A 169 2.29 -16.69 -14.45
CA MET A 169 2.06 -15.41 -13.77
C MET A 169 3.17 -15.08 -12.76
N VAL A 170 3.70 -16.07 -12.04
CA VAL A 170 4.81 -15.87 -11.09
C VAL A 170 6.02 -15.25 -11.79
N ALA A 171 6.44 -15.81 -12.93
CA ALA A 171 7.58 -15.28 -13.67
C ALA A 171 7.32 -13.86 -14.21
N ARG A 172 6.07 -13.52 -14.56
CA ARG A 172 5.69 -12.18 -15.02
C ARG A 172 5.68 -11.16 -13.87
N LEU A 173 5.17 -11.55 -12.71
CA LEU A 173 5.14 -10.71 -11.51
C LEU A 173 6.53 -10.50 -10.92
N ASP A 174 7.43 -11.48 -11.07
CA ASP A 174 8.77 -11.41 -10.52
C ASP A 174 9.76 -10.56 -11.36
N THR A 175 9.28 -9.94 -12.43
CA THR A 175 10.10 -9.06 -13.27
C THR A 175 10.54 -7.80 -12.50
N PRO A 176 11.72 -7.23 -12.82
CA PRO A 176 12.20 -6.01 -12.16
C PRO A 176 11.21 -4.83 -12.24
N GLN A 177 10.48 -4.70 -13.33
CA GLN A 177 9.48 -3.65 -13.55
C GLN A 177 8.32 -3.78 -12.56
N VAL A 178 7.73 -4.98 -12.45
CA VAL A 178 6.60 -5.22 -11.52
C VAL A 178 7.07 -5.13 -10.06
N ARG A 179 8.26 -5.64 -9.75
CA ARG A 179 8.89 -5.47 -8.43
C ARG A 179 9.00 -3.98 -8.06
N ARG A 180 9.45 -3.11 -8.97
CA ARG A 180 9.51 -1.66 -8.72
C ARG A 180 8.13 -1.05 -8.51
N LEU A 181 7.18 -1.32 -9.39
CA LEU A 181 5.80 -0.82 -9.29
C LEU A 181 5.15 -1.18 -7.95
N CYS A 182 5.22 -2.45 -7.54
CA CYS A 182 4.69 -2.87 -6.26
C CYS A 182 5.47 -2.26 -5.08
N GLY A 183 6.79 -2.08 -5.24
CA GLY A 183 7.64 -1.41 -4.26
C GLY A 183 7.26 0.06 -4.04
N GLU A 184 6.91 0.79 -5.09
CA GLU A 184 6.40 2.17 -5.00
C GLU A 184 5.05 2.26 -4.28
N LEU A 185 4.24 1.20 -4.37
CA LEU A 185 3.01 1.04 -3.59
C LEU A 185 3.26 0.60 -2.14
N GLY A 186 4.53 0.55 -1.71
CA GLY A 186 4.91 0.17 -0.35
C GLY A 186 4.80 -1.33 -0.07
N GLY A 187 4.83 -2.19 -1.10
CA GLY A 187 4.72 -3.64 -0.91
C GLY A 187 5.45 -4.48 -1.94
N ASP A 188 5.19 -5.78 -1.90
CA ASP A 188 5.82 -6.76 -2.80
C ASP A 188 4.81 -7.29 -3.81
N TRP A 189 5.26 -7.72 -4.98
CA TRP A 189 4.37 -8.28 -6.00
C TRP A 189 3.57 -9.48 -5.51
N THR A 190 4.05 -10.19 -4.47
CA THR A 190 3.30 -11.27 -3.84
C THR A 190 1.96 -10.82 -3.25
N MET A 191 1.72 -9.51 -3.04
CA MET A 191 0.39 -8.99 -2.69
C MET A 191 -0.66 -9.38 -3.74
N VAL A 192 -0.30 -9.39 -5.03
CA VAL A 192 -1.21 -9.76 -6.13
C VAL A 192 -1.64 -11.21 -6.01
N THR A 193 -0.73 -12.09 -5.58
CA THR A 193 -1.02 -13.52 -5.38
C THR A 193 -1.90 -13.78 -4.16
N GLN A 194 -1.95 -12.83 -3.22
CA GLN A 194 -2.74 -12.89 -2.00
C GLN A 194 -4.09 -12.18 -2.14
N LEU A 195 -4.42 -11.64 -3.32
CA LEU A 195 -5.77 -11.14 -3.58
C LEU A 195 -6.75 -12.31 -3.50
N ALA A 196 -7.81 -12.11 -2.72
CA ALA A 196 -8.90 -13.06 -2.60
C ALA A 196 -9.94 -12.80 -3.69
N GLY A 197 -10.56 -13.85 -4.20
CA GLY A 197 -11.55 -13.69 -5.26
C GLY A 197 -12.34 -14.94 -5.59
N LEU A 198 -13.44 -14.75 -6.31
CA LEU A 198 -14.22 -15.83 -6.90
C LEU A 198 -13.62 -16.17 -8.27
N SER A 199 -13.15 -17.41 -8.42
CA SER A 199 -12.69 -17.95 -9.71
C SER A 199 -13.84 -18.01 -10.73
N ALA A 200 -13.51 -18.19 -12.02
CA ALA A 200 -14.52 -18.40 -13.06
C ALA A 200 -15.51 -19.54 -12.73
N GLU A 201 -15.01 -20.66 -12.22
CA GLU A 201 -15.83 -21.80 -11.79
C GLU A 201 -16.76 -21.43 -10.61
N SER A 202 -16.27 -20.65 -9.65
CA SER A 202 -17.07 -20.21 -8.50
C SER A 202 -18.15 -19.20 -8.91
N VAL A 203 -17.86 -18.33 -9.89
CA VAL A 203 -18.86 -17.45 -10.48
C VAL A 203 -19.92 -18.27 -11.24
N GLU A 204 -19.53 -19.33 -11.96
CA GLU A 204 -20.52 -20.21 -12.61
C GLU A 204 -21.42 -20.93 -11.60
N GLU A 205 -20.85 -21.42 -10.49
CA GLU A 205 -21.63 -22.00 -9.39
C GLU A 205 -22.64 -20.98 -8.81
N LEU A 206 -22.16 -19.76 -8.59
CA LEU A 206 -22.96 -18.65 -8.07
C LEU A 206 -24.17 -18.33 -8.97
N LEU A 207 -24.01 -18.48 -10.29
CA LEU A 207 -25.01 -18.17 -11.31
C LEU A 207 -25.91 -19.36 -11.67
N LYS A 208 -25.80 -20.51 -10.99
CA LYS A 208 -26.74 -21.64 -11.19
C LYS A 208 -28.17 -21.30 -10.78
N THR A 209 -28.35 -20.41 -9.80
CA THR A 209 -29.65 -19.82 -9.52
C THR A 209 -29.98 -18.80 -10.60
N GLU A 210 -31.24 -18.73 -11.04
CA GLU A 210 -31.66 -17.77 -12.06
C GLU A 210 -31.38 -16.32 -11.60
N VAL A 211 -30.34 -15.72 -12.16
CA VAL A 211 -29.97 -14.32 -11.97
C VAL A 211 -30.27 -13.58 -13.27
N PRO A 212 -30.97 -12.44 -13.23
CA PRO A 212 -31.29 -11.68 -14.43
C PRO A 212 -30.12 -10.81 -14.89
N THR A 213 -29.92 -10.77 -16.21
CA THR A 213 -28.97 -9.88 -16.90
C THR A 213 -29.46 -8.42 -16.90
N ASN A 214 -28.56 -7.47 -16.66
CA ASN A 214 -28.82 -6.05 -16.86
C ASN A 214 -28.61 -5.64 -18.34
N SER A 215 -29.59 -5.00 -18.95
CA SER A 215 -29.52 -4.57 -20.34
C SER A 215 -30.17 -3.22 -20.53
N SER A 216 -29.84 -2.56 -21.65
CA SER A 216 -30.47 -1.31 -22.07
C SER A 216 -31.98 -1.46 -22.30
N ARG A 217 -32.46 -2.69 -22.54
CA ARG A 217 -33.88 -3.00 -22.76
C ARG A 217 -34.68 -3.10 -21.46
N ASN A 218 -34.10 -3.67 -20.40
CA ASN A 218 -34.80 -3.87 -19.13
C ASN A 218 -34.47 -2.81 -18.08
N VAL A 219 -33.35 -2.11 -18.25
CA VAL A 219 -32.87 -1.04 -17.38
C VAL A 219 -32.87 -1.45 -15.90
N ARG A 220 -32.57 -2.73 -15.64
CA ARG A 220 -32.82 -3.38 -14.36
C ARG A 220 -32.12 -2.69 -13.21
N LEU A 221 -30.78 -2.58 -13.31
CA LEU A 221 -29.97 -1.98 -12.25
C LEU A 221 -30.37 -0.53 -11.98
N MET A 222 -30.77 0.23 -13.01
CA MET A 222 -31.27 1.60 -12.84
C MET A 222 -32.50 1.68 -11.93
N VAL A 223 -33.36 0.66 -11.96
CA VAL A 223 -34.59 0.62 -11.15
C VAL A 223 -34.35 -0.03 -9.78
N THR A 224 -33.45 -1.01 -9.68
CA THR A 224 -33.25 -1.80 -8.45
C THR A 224 -32.23 -1.21 -7.49
N LEU A 225 -31.23 -0.47 -7.98
CA LEU A 225 -30.12 0.00 -7.14
C LEU A 225 -30.51 1.08 -6.13
N GLY A 226 -31.42 2.00 -6.49
CA GLY A 226 -31.91 3.01 -5.56
C GLY A 226 -32.61 2.38 -4.34
N PRO A 227 -33.64 1.53 -4.55
CA PRO A 227 -34.25 0.77 -3.48
C PRO A 227 -33.27 -0.11 -2.70
N GLU A 228 -32.31 -0.76 -3.38
CA GLU A 228 -31.30 -1.59 -2.71
C GLU A 228 -30.38 -0.75 -1.82
N MET A 229 -29.92 0.40 -2.27
CA MET A 229 -29.12 1.34 -1.49
C MET A 229 -29.87 1.79 -0.23
N LEU A 230 -31.17 2.05 -0.34
CA LEU A 230 -32.03 2.45 0.78
C LEU A 230 -32.55 1.28 1.63
N ARG A 231 -32.37 0.03 1.19
CA ARG A 231 -32.83 -1.16 1.91
C ARG A 231 -32.11 -1.28 3.25
N TRP A 232 -32.89 -1.37 4.31
CA TRP A 232 -32.39 -1.69 5.64
C TRP A 232 -32.07 -3.18 5.73
N GLY A 233 -30.86 -3.53 6.19
CA GLY A 233 -30.38 -4.90 6.34
C GLY A 233 -28.87 -4.98 6.53
N ASP A 234 -28.38 -6.15 6.96
CA ASP A 234 -26.93 -6.38 7.11
C ASP A 234 -26.30 -6.78 5.76
N LYS A 235 -26.13 -5.78 4.90
CA LYS A 235 -25.51 -5.93 3.57
C LYS A 235 -24.05 -6.42 3.66
N HIS A 236 -23.35 -6.12 4.75
CA HIS A 236 -22.00 -6.62 4.97
C HIS A 236 -22.01 -8.12 5.22
N GLN A 237 -22.95 -8.62 6.02
CA GLN A 237 -23.15 -10.06 6.18
C GLN A 237 -23.52 -10.73 4.86
N GLU A 238 -24.45 -10.18 4.08
CA GLU A 238 -24.82 -10.75 2.77
C GLU A 238 -23.62 -10.84 1.81
N LYS A 239 -22.75 -9.82 1.77
CA LYS A 239 -21.51 -9.85 0.99
C LYS A 239 -20.52 -10.86 1.53
N ARG A 240 -20.33 -10.93 2.86
CA ARG A 240 -19.46 -11.96 3.47
C ARG A 240 -19.94 -13.37 3.15
N GLU A 241 -21.25 -13.61 3.18
CA GLU A 241 -21.83 -14.89 2.81
C GLU A 241 -21.58 -15.21 1.33
N LEU A 242 -21.79 -14.24 0.43
CA LEU A 242 -21.47 -14.35 -0.99
C LEU A 242 -20.00 -14.78 -1.22
N PHE A 243 -19.07 -14.15 -0.50
CA PHE A 243 -17.64 -14.42 -0.59
C PHE A 243 -17.17 -15.57 0.31
N SER A 244 -18.02 -16.18 1.12
CA SER A 244 -17.61 -17.30 1.98
C SER A 244 -17.58 -18.64 1.23
N HIS A 245 -18.30 -18.74 0.11
CA HIS A 245 -18.43 -19.95 -0.68
C HIS A 245 -17.67 -19.76 -2.00
N GLY A 246 -16.52 -20.42 -2.16
CA GLY A 246 -15.74 -20.39 -3.41
C GLY A 246 -14.73 -19.24 -3.54
N VAL A 247 -14.48 -18.47 -2.48
CA VAL A 247 -13.33 -17.55 -2.47
C VAL A 247 -12.04 -18.34 -2.28
N ASP A 248 -11.09 -18.04 -3.15
CA ASP A 248 -9.72 -18.53 -3.03
C ASP A 248 -8.73 -17.40 -3.35
N LEU A 249 -7.49 -17.59 -2.93
CA LEU A 249 -6.38 -16.71 -3.30
C LEU A 249 -6.03 -16.90 -4.77
N VAL A 250 -5.64 -15.82 -5.45
CA VAL A 250 -5.09 -15.90 -6.82
C VAL A 250 -3.97 -16.94 -6.90
N LEU A 251 -3.14 -17.06 -5.85
CA LEU A 251 -2.11 -18.10 -5.69
C LEU A 251 -2.63 -19.53 -5.97
N ASN A 252 -3.80 -19.87 -5.45
CA ASN A 252 -4.35 -21.22 -5.60
C ASN A 252 -5.03 -21.39 -6.96
N GLN A 253 -5.54 -20.31 -7.56
CA GLN A 253 -6.10 -20.30 -8.90
C GLN A 253 -5.05 -20.48 -10.01
N MET A 254 -3.76 -20.23 -9.74
CA MET A 254 -2.67 -20.41 -10.71
C MET A 254 -2.35 -21.87 -11.08
N GLY A 255 -2.88 -22.86 -10.35
CA GLY A 255 -2.64 -24.28 -10.62
C GLY A 255 -1.19 -24.73 -10.43
N LEU A 256 -0.41 -24.04 -9.58
CA LEU A 256 0.98 -24.38 -9.29
C LEU A 256 1.11 -25.72 -8.53
N THR A 257 2.15 -26.50 -8.83
CA THR A 257 2.51 -27.66 -8.00
C THR A 257 3.06 -27.20 -6.64
N ASP A 258 3.04 -28.08 -5.65
CA ASP A 258 3.55 -27.75 -4.31
C ASP A 258 5.02 -27.29 -4.35
N GLU A 259 5.85 -27.92 -5.19
CA GLU A 259 7.25 -27.51 -5.38
C GLU A 259 7.37 -26.11 -5.98
N ALA A 260 6.51 -25.76 -6.95
CA ALA A 260 6.50 -24.44 -7.58
C ALA A 260 5.92 -23.35 -6.65
N LYS A 261 5.06 -23.72 -5.69
CA LYS A 261 4.56 -22.82 -4.65
C LYS A 261 5.60 -22.47 -3.58
N GLN A 262 6.55 -23.37 -3.29
CA GLN A 262 7.51 -23.17 -2.19
C GLN A 262 8.29 -21.84 -2.24
N PRO A 263 8.90 -21.42 -3.37
CA PRO A 263 9.61 -20.15 -3.45
C PRO A 263 8.70 -18.94 -3.21
N LEU A 264 7.46 -19.00 -3.71
CA LEU A 264 6.44 -17.97 -3.54
C LEU A 264 5.98 -17.86 -2.09
N VAL A 265 5.67 -18.99 -1.44
CA VAL A 265 5.33 -19.02 -0.01
C VAL A 265 6.45 -18.43 0.85
N ARG A 266 7.72 -18.72 0.54
CA ARG A 266 8.86 -18.10 1.23
C ARG A 266 8.91 -16.58 1.03
N ARG A 267 8.62 -16.07 -0.18
CA ARG A 267 8.58 -14.63 -0.45
C ARG A 267 7.39 -13.94 0.26
N ILE A 268 6.26 -14.62 0.40
CA ILE A 268 5.13 -14.16 1.21
C ILE A 268 5.55 -14.08 2.68
N GLN A 269 6.24 -15.08 3.21
CA GLN A 269 6.79 -15.06 4.58
C GLN A 269 7.75 -13.89 4.79
N ASP A 270 8.66 -13.65 3.85
CA ASP A 270 9.57 -12.49 3.86
C ASP A 270 8.78 -11.16 3.94
N SER A 271 7.67 -11.04 3.20
CA SER A 271 6.80 -9.85 3.24
C SER A 271 6.05 -9.71 4.57
N GLN A 272 5.61 -10.82 5.17
CA GLN A 272 4.99 -10.82 6.49
C GLN A 272 6.00 -10.44 7.58
N GLU A 273 7.22 -10.96 7.51
CA GLU A 273 8.33 -10.65 8.43
C GLU A 273 8.71 -9.17 8.40
N ARG A 274 8.69 -8.54 7.21
CA ARG A 274 8.82 -7.08 7.08
C ARG A 274 7.75 -6.34 7.90
N VAL A 275 6.48 -6.67 7.71
CA VAL A 275 5.35 -6.02 8.41
C VAL A 275 5.48 -6.23 9.92
N THR A 276 5.76 -7.46 10.36
CA THR A 276 5.97 -7.79 11.76
C THR A 276 7.14 -7.02 12.35
N THR A 277 8.27 -6.90 11.65
CA THR A 277 9.45 -6.19 12.16
C THR A 277 9.18 -4.70 12.33
N LEU A 278 8.61 -4.04 11.32
CA LEU A 278 8.30 -2.61 11.37
C LEU A 278 7.22 -2.30 12.41
N THR A 279 6.24 -3.18 12.56
CA THR A 279 5.19 -3.04 13.58
C THR A 279 5.75 -3.32 14.97
N GLU A 280 6.33 -4.49 15.22
CA GLU A 280 6.66 -5.00 16.55
C GLU A 280 7.96 -4.43 17.13
N ILE A 281 8.97 -4.19 16.29
CA ILE A 281 10.31 -3.77 16.71
C ILE A 281 10.71 -2.47 15.97
N PRO A 282 9.97 -1.38 16.17
CA PRO A 282 10.22 -0.12 15.47
C PRO A 282 11.59 0.47 15.85
N ASP A 283 12.19 1.21 14.92
CA ASP A 283 13.43 1.99 15.12
C ASP A 283 14.68 1.14 15.53
N ASN A 284 14.72 -0.17 15.24
CA ASN A 284 15.83 -1.05 15.61
C ASN A 284 16.52 -1.72 14.41
N ALA A 285 17.55 -1.06 13.87
CA ALA A 285 18.35 -1.61 12.78
C ALA A 285 19.08 -2.92 13.14
N TRP A 286 19.43 -3.14 14.41
CA TRP A 286 20.16 -4.35 14.80
C TRP A 286 19.29 -5.62 14.69
N GLU A 287 18.06 -5.57 15.19
CA GLU A 287 17.13 -6.69 15.08
C GLU A 287 16.78 -6.97 13.62
N TYR A 288 16.65 -5.93 12.80
CA TYR A 288 16.51 -6.11 11.36
C TYR A 288 17.72 -6.84 10.72
N ARG A 289 18.95 -6.37 10.97
CA ARG A 289 20.16 -7.02 10.44
C ARG A 289 20.27 -8.48 10.90
N LYS A 290 19.84 -8.76 12.13
CA LYS A 290 19.78 -10.12 12.67
C LYS A 290 18.74 -10.96 11.94
N LEU A 291 17.54 -10.43 11.68
CA LEU A 291 16.52 -11.10 10.88
C LEU A 291 17.04 -11.48 9.50
N LEU A 292 17.70 -10.55 8.80
CA LEU A 292 18.29 -10.81 7.49
C LEU A 292 19.36 -11.92 7.55
N LYS A 293 20.22 -11.91 8.56
CA LYS A 293 21.23 -12.97 8.78
C LYS A 293 20.59 -14.32 9.08
N THR A 294 19.52 -14.34 9.88
CA THR A 294 18.76 -15.56 10.21
C THR A 294 18.09 -16.13 8.96
N ALA A 295 17.45 -15.29 8.14
CA ALA A 295 16.85 -15.71 6.86
C ALA A 295 17.89 -16.37 5.93
N LEU A 296 19.07 -15.77 5.79
CA LEU A 296 20.18 -16.32 4.99
C LEU A 296 20.74 -17.64 5.54
N LYS A 297 20.68 -17.87 6.86
CA LYS A 297 21.22 -19.06 7.51
C LYS A 297 20.21 -20.21 7.53
N ASP A 298 18.99 -19.93 7.94
CA ASP A 298 18.00 -20.96 8.29
C ASP A 298 17.09 -21.30 7.11
N ARG A 299 16.90 -20.39 6.16
CA ARG A 299 16.04 -20.58 4.98
C ARG A 299 16.73 -20.18 3.66
N PRO A 300 17.98 -20.63 3.37
CA PRO A 300 18.65 -20.26 2.14
C PRO A 300 17.89 -20.81 0.91
N ARG A 301 17.59 -19.92 -0.03
CA ARG A 301 17.05 -20.30 -1.33
C ARG A 301 18.21 -20.79 -2.19
N ALA A 302 18.04 -21.98 -2.76
CA ALA A 302 19.04 -22.59 -3.62
C ALA A 302 18.53 -22.63 -5.06
N SER A 303 19.35 -22.11 -5.98
CA SER A 303 19.15 -22.24 -7.41
C SER A 303 20.14 -23.27 -7.96
N LEU A 304 19.68 -24.13 -8.86
CA LEU A 304 20.57 -24.99 -9.64
C LEU A 304 21.07 -24.17 -10.84
N ARG A 305 22.37 -23.91 -10.91
CA ARG A 305 23.00 -23.28 -12.08
C ARG A 305 24.01 -24.23 -12.70
N THR A 306 23.96 -24.37 -14.02
CA THR A 306 24.98 -25.10 -14.77
C THR A 306 26.22 -24.24 -14.86
N VAL A 307 27.29 -24.63 -14.17
CA VAL A 307 28.60 -23.95 -14.21
C VAL A 307 29.59 -24.96 -14.76
N ASN A 308 30.19 -24.67 -15.92
CA ASN A 308 31.14 -25.56 -16.60
C ASN A 308 30.58 -26.97 -16.89
N HIS A 309 29.36 -27.05 -17.44
CA HIS A 309 28.66 -28.31 -17.74
C HIS A 309 28.32 -29.21 -16.52
N GLU A 310 28.53 -28.73 -15.29
CA GLU A 310 28.09 -29.38 -14.05
C GLU A 310 26.98 -28.58 -13.38
N LEU A 311 25.93 -29.27 -12.91
CA LEU A 311 24.87 -28.67 -12.08
C LEU A 311 25.42 -28.37 -10.69
N LYS A 312 25.71 -27.10 -10.40
CA LYS A 312 26.11 -26.65 -9.06
C LYS A 312 24.96 -25.94 -8.36
N ARG A 313 24.76 -26.29 -7.09
CA ARG A 313 23.80 -25.63 -6.21
C ARG A 313 24.40 -24.29 -5.76
N THR A 314 23.85 -23.19 -6.27
CA THR A 314 24.25 -21.82 -5.92
C THR A 314 23.17 -21.15 -5.08
N LEU A 315 23.53 -20.13 -4.30
CA LEU A 315 22.54 -19.27 -3.64
C LEU A 315 21.64 -18.63 -4.69
N ASP A 316 20.37 -18.43 -4.36
CA ASP A 316 19.45 -17.62 -5.15
C ASP A 316 19.96 -16.18 -5.34
N PRO A 317 19.65 -15.50 -6.47
CA PRO A 317 20.08 -14.13 -6.70
C PRO A 317 19.69 -13.14 -5.58
N ASP A 318 18.49 -13.28 -5.00
CA ASP A 318 18.06 -12.40 -3.90
C ASP A 318 18.97 -12.60 -2.67
N ASP A 319 19.28 -13.85 -2.30
CA ASP A 319 20.13 -14.18 -1.16
C ASP A 319 21.60 -13.80 -1.38
N GLN A 320 22.11 -13.94 -2.61
CA GLN A 320 23.44 -13.43 -2.99
C GLN A 320 23.53 -11.92 -2.79
N ARG A 321 22.51 -11.19 -3.23
CA ARG A 321 22.43 -9.74 -3.07
C ARG A 321 22.32 -9.33 -1.61
N ARG A 322 21.48 -10.00 -0.81
CA ARG A 322 21.36 -9.76 0.64
C ARG A 322 22.69 -9.97 1.37
N LYS A 323 23.46 -11.00 0.99
CA LYS A 323 24.81 -11.23 1.52
C LYS A 323 25.79 -10.11 1.13
N ALA A 324 25.78 -9.71 -0.13
CA ALA A 324 26.63 -8.62 -0.62
C ALA A 324 26.31 -7.29 0.07
N TYR A 325 25.02 -7.00 0.28
CA TYR A 325 24.55 -5.84 1.05
C TYR A 325 25.12 -5.83 2.47
N LEU A 326 25.03 -6.95 3.21
CA LEU A 326 25.54 -7.03 4.57
C LEU A 326 27.07 -6.81 4.64
N ALA A 327 27.81 -7.26 3.62
CA ALA A 327 29.25 -7.01 3.51
C ALA A 327 29.53 -5.51 3.28
N ALA A 328 28.88 -4.91 2.27
CA ALA A 328 29.03 -3.49 1.94
C ALA A 328 28.64 -2.58 3.11
N LEU A 329 27.53 -2.88 3.80
CA LEU A 329 27.11 -2.15 4.99
C LEU A 329 28.12 -2.29 6.13
N GLY A 330 28.70 -3.48 6.31
CA GLY A 330 29.75 -3.73 7.30
C GLY A 330 31.00 -2.88 7.04
N GLU A 331 31.46 -2.83 5.80
CA GLU A 331 32.60 -2.02 5.38
C GLU A 331 32.37 -0.53 5.65
N LEU A 332 31.22 0.00 5.21
CA LEU A 332 30.86 1.40 5.40
C LEU A 332 30.66 1.78 6.87
N ALA A 333 30.08 0.88 7.67
CA ALA A 333 29.85 1.14 9.09
C ALA A 333 31.15 1.35 9.88
N THR A 334 32.26 0.73 9.45
CA THR A 334 33.58 0.86 10.10
C THR A 334 34.33 2.12 9.72
N GLN A 335 33.89 2.86 8.70
CA GLN A 335 34.58 4.07 8.25
C GLN A 335 34.26 5.26 9.18
N PRO A 336 35.28 5.95 9.72
CA PRO A 336 35.08 7.07 10.64
C PRO A 336 34.64 8.35 9.93
N GLN A 337 35.07 8.56 8.69
CA GLN A 337 34.62 9.63 7.81
C GLN A 337 34.07 9.02 6.53
N LEU A 338 32.86 9.42 6.15
CA LEU A 338 32.15 8.87 5.01
C LEU A 338 31.92 9.98 3.99
N ALA A 339 32.40 9.76 2.76
CA ALA A 339 32.05 10.61 1.63
C ALA A 339 30.58 10.33 1.25
N PRO A 340 29.76 11.35 0.91
CA PRO A 340 28.36 11.16 0.51
C PRO A 340 28.17 10.11 -0.59
N GLU A 341 29.11 10.04 -1.53
CA GLU A 341 29.11 9.10 -2.65
C GLU A 341 29.24 7.63 -2.19
N ALA A 342 29.86 7.38 -1.04
CA ALA A 342 30.00 6.04 -0.49
C ALA A 342 28.65 5.44 -0.06
N ALA A 343 27.68 6.28 0.33
CA ALA A 343 26.32 5.84 0.64
C ALA A 343 25.51 5.49 -0.63
N ALA A 344 25.87 6.05 -1.79
CA ALA A 344 25.17 5.79 -3.05
C ALA A 344 25.30 4.33 -3.51
N GLY A 345 26.45 3.68 -3.26
CA GLY A 345 26.64 2.27 -3.57
C GLY A 345 25.71 1.34 -2.78
N LEU A 346 25.26 1.74 -1.59
CA LEU A 346 24.25 0.96 -0.86
C LEU A 346 22.86 1.07 -1.48
N LEU A 347 22.53 2.19 -2.13
CA LEU A 347 21.22 2.37 -2.76
C LEU A 347 20.98 1.44 -3.94
N GLU A 348 22.05 0.96 -4.59
CA GLU A 348 21.93 -0.05 -5.64
C GLU A 348 21.24 -1.33 -5.13
N PHE A 349 21.37 -1.65 -3.84
CA PHE A 349 20.72 -2.81 -3.22
C PHE A 349 19.22 -2.62 -2.98
N ALA A 350 18.70 -1.39 -3.06
CA ALA A 350 17.26 -1.12 -2.94
C ALA A 350 16.47 -1.69 -4.14
N ALA A 351 17.14 -1.90 -5.28
CA ALA A 351 16.54 -2.39 -6.52
C ALA A 351 17.10 -3.76 -6.97
N PRO A 352 16.29 -4.62 -7.62
CA PRO A 352 14.81 -4.60 -7.59
C PRO A 352 14.26 -4.80 -6.17
N PHE A 353 13.02 -4.39 -5.93
CA PHE A 353 12.38 -4.45 -4.60
C PHE A 353 12.51 -5.83 -3.94
N ASP A 354 12.81 -5.81 -2.65
CA ASP A 354 12.92 -6.97 -1.77
C ASP A 354 12.36 -6.65 -0.39
N PRO A 355 11.34 -7.40 0.07
CA PRO A 355 10.64 -7.11 1.32
C PRO A 355 11.57 -7.06 2.54
N LEU A 356 12.61 -7.87 2.54
CA LEU A 356 13.55 -7.94 3.66
C LEU A 356 14.76 -7.02 3.48
N LEU A 357 14.82 -6.20 2.43
CA LEU A 357 16.01 -5.41 2.14
C LEU A 357 15.68 -3.95 1.85
N THR A 358 14.81 -3.67 0.88
CA THR A 358 14.65 -2.35 0.27
C THR A 358 14.39 -1.25 1.29
N ASP A 359 13.37 -1.36 2.13
CA ASP A 359 13.05 -0.30 3.12
C ASP A 359 14.20 -0.02 4.09
N PHE A 360 14.93 -1.07 4.45
CA PHE A 360 16.02 -0.97 5.41
C PHE A 360 17.29 -0.40 4.78
N VAL A 361 17.49 -0.56 3.45
CA VAL A 361 18.53 0.18 2.73
C VAL A 361 18.31 1.68 2.91
N HIS A 362 17.08 2.18 2.73
CA HIS A 362 16.78 3.60 2.92
C HIS A 362 17.06 4.06 4.36
N PHE A 363 16.68 3.24 5.35
CA PHE A 363 16.95 3.54 6.75
C PHE A 363 18.46 3.63 7.06
N GLU A 364 19.26 2.70 6.54
CA GLU A 364 20.71 2.66 6.75
C GLU A 364 21.43 3.79 6.00
N VAL A 365 21.03 4.05 4.75
CA VAL A 365 21.58 5.16 3.97
C VAL A 365 21.29 6.50 4.64
N ALA A 366 20.10 6.71 5.19
CA ALA A 366 19.79 7.93 5.92
C ALA A 366 20.72 8.14 7.14
N HIS A 367 21.02 7.07 7.89
CA HIS A 367 22.00 7.14 9.00
C HIS A 367 23.43 7.39 8.53
N LEU A 368 23.82 6.84 7.38
CA LEU A 368 25.15 7.07 6.81
C LEU A 368 25.30 8.51 6.31
N LEU A 369 24.28 9.05 5.64
CA LEU A 369 24.25 10.44 5.18
C LEU A 369 24.28 11.44 6.35
N ALA A 370 23.60 11.13 7.46
CA ALA A 370 23.65 11.94 8.68
C ALA A 370 25.07 12.06 9.28
N ARG A 371 25.96 11.10 8.96
CA ARG A 371 27.38 11.07 9.38
C ARG A 371 28.34 11.54 8.28
N ALA A 372 27.86 11.72 7.05
CA ALA A 372 28.69 12.04 5.91
C ALA A 372 29.25 13.47 6.01
N THR A 373 30.43 13.69 5.42
CA THR A 373 31.07 15.01 5.38
C THR A 373 31.53 15.32 3.95
N PRO A 374 31.00 16.37 3.28
CA PRO A 374 29.94 17.26 3.75
C PRO A 374 28.58 16.55 3.89
N ARG A 375 27.71 17.04 4.77
CA ARG A 375 26.36 16.49 4.95
C ARG A 375 25.42 17.01 3.86
N ASP A 376 24.64 16.13 3.24
CA ASP A 376 23.58 16.47 2.29
C ASP A 376 22.19 16.27 2.95
N PRO A 377 21.57 17.33 3.49
CA PRO A 377 20.30 17.24 4.20
C PRO A 377 19.12 16.93 3.28
N VAL A 378 19.19 17.29 2.00
CA VAL A 378 18.11 17.05 1.03
C VAL A 378 18.04 15.57 0.68
N GLN A 379 19.19 14.95 0.40
CA GLN A 379 19.24 13.51 0.16
C GLN A 379 18.89 12.71 1.41
N GLU A 380 19.43 13.09 2.57
CA GLU A 380 19.08 12.44 3.85
C GLU A 380 17.56 12.49 4.10
N TYR A 381 16.94 13.66 3.91
CA TYR A 381 15.51 13.85 4.07
C TYR A 381 14.69 12.95 3.15
N ARG A 382 15.09 12.78 1.89
CA ARG A 382 14.41 11.89 0.94
C ARG A 382 14.36 10.44 1.42
N HIS A 383 15.45 9.94 2.01
CA HIS A 383 15.48 8.59 2.56
C HIS A 383 14.61 8.45 3.82
N TRP A 384 14.58 9.46 4.69
CA TRP A 384 13.64 9.46 5.81
C TRP A 384 12.19 9.50 5.35
N MET A 385 11.86 10.35 4.36
CA MET A 385 10.52 10.41 3.78
C MET A 385 10.13 9.08 3.15
N HIS A 386 11.05 8.37 2.48
CA HIS A 386 10.77 7.02 2.00
C HIS A 386 10.42 6.07 3.15
N CYS A 387 11.20 6.06 4.24
CA CYS A 387 10.87 5.26 5.43
C CYS A 387 9.54 5.66 6.09
N VAL A 388 9.10 6.91 5.94
CA VAL A 388 7.81 7.38 6.46
C VAL A 388 6.65 6.94 5.56
N LEU A 389 6.77 7.15 4.25
CA LEU A 389 5.71 6.95 3.27
C LEU A 389 5.52 5.49 2.86
N SER A 390 6.60 4.70 2.82
CA SER A 390 6.56 3.28 2.42
C SER A 390 6.31 2.33 3.61
N ALA A 391 6.10 2.87 4.81
CA ALA A 391 5.87 2.09 6.02
C ALA A 391 4.46 1.45 6.02
N PRO A 392 4.29 0.24 6.60
CA PRO A 392 2.98 -0.38 6.72
C PRO A 392 2.03 0.42 7.64
N ASP A 393 0.72 0.25 7.47
CA ASP A 393 -0.32 1.00 8.21
C ASP A 393 -0.19 0.97 9.74
N ARG A 394 0.38 -0.11 10.28
CA ARG A 394 0.59 -0.32 11.71
C ARG A 394 2.01 0.00 12.16
N ASP A 395 2.80 0.69 11.34
CA ASP A 395 4.14 1.10 11.73
C ASP A 395 4.12 1.99 12.98
N ARG A 396 5.04 1.70 13.89
CA ARG A 396 5.19 2.41 15.16
C ARG A 396 6.51 3.14 15.22
N SER A 397 7.29 3.24 14.15
CA SER A 397 8.58 3.94 14.14
C SER A 397 8.41 5.45 14.31
N ILE A 398 9.06 6.06 15.30
CA ILE A 398 8.93 7.51 15.54
C ILE A 398 10.20 8.29 15.23
N ARG A 399 11.36 7.60 15.27
CA ARG A 399 12.64 8.28 15.07
C ARG A 399 12.82 8.67 13.61
N THR A 400 12.33 7.83 12.70
CA THR A 400 12.23 8.14 11.26
C THR A 400 11.45 9.44 11.01
N VAL A 401 10.27 9.59 11.63
CA VAL A 401 9.44 10.80 11.52
C VAL A 401 10.15 12.01 12.14
N GLY A 402 10.67 11.87 13.36
CA GLY A 402 11.32 12.99 14.05
C GLY A 402 12.61 13.46 13.35
N ASN A 403 13.40 12.55 12.77
CA ASN A 403 14.57 12.91 11.95
C ASN A 403 14.15 13.72 10.71
N ALA A 404 13.11 13.27 10.00
CA ALA A 404 12.55 14.01 8.86
C ALA A 404 12.07 15.42 9.28
N MET A 405 11.37 15.51 10.41
CA MET A 405 10.89 16.78 10.97
C MET A 405 12.03 17.74 11.34
N GLN A 406 13.11 17.22 11.93
CA GLN A 406 14.28 18.03 12.28
C GLN A 406 15.02 18.56 11.05
N LEU A 407 15.20 17.73 10.02
CA LEU A 407 15.78 18.17 8.75
C LEU A 407 14.90 19.23 8.07
N LEU A 408 13.59 18.96 7.99
CA LEU A 408 12.63 19.90 7.42
C LEU A 408 12.71 21.24 8.16
N ALA A 409 12.67 21.25 9.48
CA ALA A 409 12.73 22.49 10.26
C ALA A 409 14.09 23.21 10.20
N GLY A 410 15.19 22.46 10.14
CA GLY A 410 16.56 22.99 10.25
C GLY A 410 17.18 23.50 8.95
N HIS A 411 16.67 23.06 7.79
CA HIS A 411 17.27 23.32 6.48
C HIS A 411 16.25 23.91 5.52
N ALA A 412 16.41 25.18 5.12
CA ALA A 412 15.43 25.90 4.29
C ALA A 412 15.28 25.32 2.87
N ASP A 413 16.34 24.68 2.37
CA ASP A 413 16.42 23.98 1.09
C ASP A 413 15.72 22.63 1.07
N VAL A 414 15.31 22.06 2.22
CA VAL A 414 14.51 20.83 2.31
C VAL A 414 13.01 21.17 2.19
N PRO A 415 12.20 20.53 1.33
CA PRO A 415 12.43 19.26 0.62
C PRO A 415 13.06 19.39 -0.79
N GLY A 416 13.56 20.55 -1.17
CA GLY A 416 14.04 20.88 -2.52
C GLY A 416 13.07 21.77 -3.30
N HIS A 417 11.81 21.81 -2.87
CA HIS A 417 10.76 22.67 -3.41
C HIS A 417 10.07 23.43 -2.26
N PRO A 418 10.22 24.76 -2.18
CA PRO A 418 9.66 25.57 -1.08
C PRO A 418 8.16 25.38 -0.88
N ASP A 419 7.41 25.18 -1.97
CA ASP A 419 5.95 25.07 -1.96
C ASP A 419 5.46 23.80 -1.23
N LEU A 420 6.26 22.72 -1.23
CA LEU A 420 5.91 21.45 -0.58
C LEU A 420 6.21 21.46 0.92
N ARG A 421 6.95 22.44 1.42
CA ARG A 421 7.47 22.47 2.79
C ARG A 421 6.34 22.50 3.83
N TRP A 422 5.27 23.25 3.55
CA TRP A 422 4.10 23.33 4.42
C TRP A 422 3.34 22.00 4.46
N ASP A 423 3.09 21.40 3.29
CA ASP A 423 2.35 20.14 3.18
C ASP A 423 3.11 18.98 3.84
N HIS A 424 4.44 18.92 3.65
CA HIS A 424 5.30 17.94 4.30
C HIS A 424 5.29 18.11 5.83
N ALA A 425 5.20 19.34 6.35
CA ALA A 425 5.10 19.59 7.79
C ALA A 425 3.79 19.03 8.35
N GLN A 426 2.67 19.27 7.66
CA GLN A 426 1.35 18.74 8.06
C GLN A 426 1.34 17.21 8.01
N LEU A 427 1.86 16.62 6.93
CA LEU A 427 2.01 15.18 6.78
C LEU A 427 2.81 14.57 7.94
N LEU A 428 3.97 15.11 8.25
CA LEU A 428 4.83 14.57 9.31
C LEU A 428 4.22 14.70 10.70
N LEU A 429 3.50 15.80 10.99
CA LEU A 429 2.75 15.97 12.23
C LEU A 429 1.63 14.92 12.35
N GLU A 430 0.89 14.69 11.27
CA GLU A 430 -0.19 13.71 11.25
C GLU A 430 0.34 12.28 11.41
N VAL A 431 1.41 11.92 10.69
CA VAL A 431 2.06 10.61 10.85
C VAL A 431 2.60 10.44 12.27
N MET A 432 3.26 11.45 12.84
CA MET A 432 3.72 11.42 14.23
C MET A 432 2.56 11.13 15.20
N ARG A 433 1.41 11.80 15.00
CA ARG A 433 0.19 11.56 15.77
C ARG A 433 -0.32 10.14 15.62
N MET A 434 -0.48 9.65 14.40
CA MET A 434 -0.96 8.30 14.12
C MET A 434 -0.07 7.23 14.78
N ARG A 435 1.26 7.35 14.66
CA ARG A 435 2.19 6.36 15.22
C ARG A 435 2.24 6.36 16.74
N TRP A 436 2.08 7.53 17.39
CA TRP A 436 1.90 7.59 18.84
C TRP A 436 0.58 6.98 19.30
N VAL A 437 -0.51 7.21 18.57
CA VAL A 437 -1.80 6.54 18.83
C VAL A 437 -1.63 5.02 18.76
N LEU A 438 -0.94 4.49 17.74
CA LEU A 438 -0.65 3.05 17.60
C LEU A 438 0.20 2.50 18.76
N ARG A 439 1.24 3.20 19.19
CA ARG A 439 2.06 2.81 20.36
C ARG A 439 1.27 2.73 21.66
N TRP A 440 0.18 3.47 21.74
CA TRP A 440 -0.64 3.62 22.93
C TRP A 440 -1.93 2.80 22.93
N GLN A 441 -2.14 1.99 21.89
CA GLN A 441 -3.29 1.10 21.81
C GLN A 441 -3.28 0.07 22.97
N PRO A 442 -4.45 -0.30 23.49
CA PRO A 442 -4.56 -1.37 24.47
C PRO A 442 -3.94 -2.67 23.95
N GLY A 443 -3.19 -3.38 24.79
CA GLY A 443 -2.51 -4.63 24.44
C GLY A 443 -1.13 -4.47 23.80
N VAL A 444 -0.72 -3.24 23.46
CA VAL A 444 0.65 -2.96 23.02
C VAL A 444 1.55 -2.72 24.25
N PRO A 445 2.64 -3.50 24.43
CA PRO A 445 3.59 -3.23 25.51
C PRO A 445 4.36 -1.93 25.24
N PRO A 446 4.57 -1.08 26.26
CA PRO A 446 5.33 0.16 26.09
C PRO A 446 6.79 -0.16 25.73
N SER A 447 7.37 0.66 24.85
CA SER A 447 8.78 0.55 24.50
C SER A 447 9.68 0.92 25.68
N LYS A 448 10.79 0.20 25.86
CA LYS A 448 11.82 0.57 26.85
C LYS A 448 12.39 1.97 26.62
N PHE A 449 12.35 2.46 25.38
CA PHE A 449 12.86 3.77 24.99
C PHE A 449 11.79 4.87 25.01
N GLU A 450 10.54 4.56 25.38
CA GLU A 450 9.40 5.47 25.28
C GLU A 450 9.65 6.87 25.89
N PRO A 451 10.29 7.03 27.08
CA PRO A 451 10.55 8.36 27.62
C PRO A 451 11.49 9.21 26.73
N SER A 452 12.57 8.60 26.23
CA SER A 452 13.52 9.28 25.33
C SER A 452 12.86 9.62 23.99
N ASP A 453 12.12 8.67 23.46
CA ASP A 453 11.36 8.76 22.22
C ASP A 453 10.31 9.86 22.25
N ARG A 454 9.62 10.01 23.38
CA ARG A 454 8.63 11.07 23.64
C ARG A 454 9.28 12.45 23.69
N GLN A 455 10.39 12.59 24.42
CA GLN A 455 11.12 13.86 24.47
C GLN A 455 11.62 14.25 23.07
N PHE A 456 12.23 13.31 22.35
CA PHE A 456 12.67 13.52 20.98
C PHE A 456 11.53 13.96 20.05
N SER A 457 10.35 13.34 20.17
CA SER A 457 9.15 13.72 19.42
C SER A 457 8.71 15.15 19.74
N LEU A 458 8.65 15.52 21.02
CA LEU A 458 8.26 16.86 21.45
C LEU A 458 9.21 17.93 20.87
N ASP A 459 10.51 17.67 20.87
CA ASP A 459 11.52 18.60 20.34
C ASP A 459 11.39 18.76 18.81
N ALA A 460 11.15 17.66 18.09
CA ALA A 460 10.91 17.65 16.65
C ALA A 460 9.61 18.41 16.29
N ILE A 461 8.51 18.13 17.00
CA ILE A 461 7.21 18.80 16.83
C ILE A 461 7.36 20.32 17.05
N GLN A 462 8.00 20.73 18.14
CA GLN A 462 8.20 22.16 18.42
C GLN A 462 9.05 22.86 17.36
N SER A 463 10.02 22.16 16.77
CA SER A 463 10.85 22.71 15.69
C SER A 463 10.04 22.93 14.41
N VAL A 464 9.20 21.96 14.04
CA VAL A 464 8.30 22.09 12.88
C VAL A 464 7.22 23.15 13.10
N LEU A 465 6.58 23.20 14.28
CA LEU A 465 5.57 24.23 14.56
C LEU A 465 6.16 25.64 14.54
N ARG A 466 7.40 25.84 15.03
CA ARG A 466 8.10 27.12 14.91
C ARG A 466 8.43 27.48 13.46
N MET A 467 8.84 26.49 12.67
CA MET A 467 9.05 26.69 11.24
C MET A 467 7.73 27.12 10.56
N MET A 468 6.62 26.45 10.85
CA MET A 468 5.31 26.80 10.32
C MET A 468 4.85 28.19 10.77
N ASP A 469 5.10 28.59 12.02
CA ASP A 469 4.85 29.97 12.47
C ASP A 469 5.57 31.00 11.56
N ALA A 470 6.81 30.70 11.15
CA ALA A 470 7.62 31.58 10.32
C ALA A 470 7.25 31.55 8.82
N THR A 471 6.79 30.42 8.29
CA THR A 471 6.49 30.25 6.84
C THR A 471 5.00 30.34 6.50
N ARG A 472 4.14 30.65 7.49
CA ARG A 472 2.69 30.75 7.33
C ARG A 472 2.28 31.70 6.19
N GLU A 473 2.85 32.89 6.14
CA GLU A 473 2.47 33.92 5.17
C GLU A 473 2.84 33.51 3.74
N SER A 474 4.04 32.95 3.56
CA SER A 474 4.46 32.43 2.25
C SER A 474 3.62 31.24 1.78
N ALA A 475 3.03 30.48 2.72
CA ALA A 475 2.12 29.37 2.41
C ALA A 475 0.67 29.83 2.16
N GLY A 476 0.37 31.13 2.18
CA GLY A 476 -0.96 31.67 1.94
C GLY A 476 -1.98 31.37 3.06
N ILE A 477 -1.52 31.00 4.26
CA ILE A 477 -2.38 30.69 5.39
C ILE A 477 -2.57 31.94 6.24
N ASP A 478 -3.80 32.33 6.56
CA ASP A 478 -4.05 33.47 7.45
C ASP A 478 -3.81 33.13 8.94
N GLN A 479 -3.65 34.14 9.78
CA GLN A 479 -3.30 33.95 11.19
C GLN A 479 -4.42 33.23 11.97
N ALA A 480 -5.69 33.52 11.69
CA ALA A 480 -6.81 32.92 12.42
C ALA A 480 -6.92 31.43 12.09
N THR A 481 -6.82 31.06 10.82
CA THR A 481 -6.78 29.67 10.34
C THR A 481 -5.62 28.91 10.99
N TRP A 482 -4.42 29.52 11.01
CA TRP A 482 -3.27 28.90 11.66
C TRP A 482 -3.46 28.69 13.16
N GLN A 483 -4.03 29.66 13.90
CA GLN A 483 -4.27 29.49 15.35
C GLN A 483 -5.23 28.32 15.64
N VAL A 484 -6.24 28.11 14.79
CA VAL A 484 -7.13 26.94 14.89
C VAL A 484 -6.36 25.65 14.64
N GLN A 485 -5.59 25.56 13.56
CA GLN A 485 -4.79 24.37 13.24
C GLN A 485 -3.75 24.06 14.32
N ARG A 486 -3.04 25.08 14.81
CA ARG A 486 -2.06 24.95 15.89
C ARG A 486 -2.70 24.42 17.17
N ARG A 487 -3.90 24.87 17.51
CA ARG A 487 -4.66 24.34 18.65
C ARG A 487 -5.02 22.87 18.47
N VAL A 488 -5.43 22.46 17.27
CA VAL A 488 -5.69 21.03 16.97
C VAL A 488 -4.43 20.21 17.21
N TRP A 489 -3.24 20.66 16.77
CA TRP A 489 -1.99 19.95 17.05
C TRP A 489 -1.62 19.94 18.53
N GLU A 490 -1.85 21.04 19.25
CA GLU A 490 -1.60 21.09 20.69
C GLU A 490 -2.50 20.08 21.44
N ASP A 491 -3.80 20.03 21.11
CA ASP A 491 -4.78 19.17 21.78
C ASP A 491 -4.64 17.69 21.40
N THR A 492 -4.32 17.38 20.13
CA THR A 492 -4.33 16.00 19.60
C THR A 492 -2.97 15.31 19.60
N LEU A 493 -1.87 16.06 19.69
CA LEU A 493 -0.50 15.51 19.62
C LEU A 493 0.37 15.97 20.81
N VAL A 494 0.52 17.27 21.04
CA VAL A 494 1.47 17.79 22.05
C VAL A 494 1.01 17.49 23.48
N SER A 495 -0.23 17.84 23.83
CA SER A 495 -0.80 17.65 25.16
C SER A 495 -0.83 16.17 25.57
N PRO A 496 -1.28 15.22 24.71
CA PRO A 496 -1.19 13.79 25.01
C PRO A 496 0.24 13.31 25.31
N LEU A 497 1.24 13.78 24.55
CA LEU A 497 2.65 13.44 24.79
C LEU A 497 3.14 13.96 26.14
N ARG A 498 2.76 15.18 26.53
CA ARG A 498 3.15 15.75 27.83
C ARG A 498 2.45 15.06 29.01
N THR A 499 1.13 14.92 28.93
CA THR A 499 0.28 14.51 30.06
C THR A 499 0.40 13.03 30.43
N ARG A 500 0.77 12.15 29.50
CA ARG A 500 0.97 10.72 29.81
C ARG A 500 2.22 10.44 30.66
N GLN A 501 2.97 11.47 31.11
CA GLN A 501 3.97 11.36 32.17
C GLN A 501 3.38 10.82 33.48
N THR A 502 2.12 11.13 33.78
CA THR A 502 1.56 10.94 35.13
C THR A 502 1.03 9.53 35.43
N TYR A 503 0.80 8.70 34.40
CA TYR A 503 0.27 7.34 34.60
C TYR A 503 1.34 6.25 34.73
N GLY A 504 2.58 6.51 34.27
CA GLY A 504 3.71 5.57 34.43
C GLY A 504 4.14 5.42 35.89
N THR A 505 4.12 6.52 36.65
CA THR A 505 4.35 6.54 38.10
C THR A 505 3.17 5.96 38.89
N SER A 506 1.95 6.05 38.36
CA SER A 506 0.76 5.51 39.01
C SER A 506 0.76 3.99 39.13
N SER A 507 1.37 3.23 38.20
CA SER A 507 1.42 1.76 38.29
C SER A 507 2.36 1.27 39.40
N GLU A 508 3.52 1.91 39.56
CA GLU A 508 4.44 1.63 40.68
C GLU A 508 3.86 2.12 42.02
N GLN A 509 3.18 3.28 42.03
CA GLN A 509 2.44 3.73 43.21
C GLN A 509 1.27 2.80 43.55
N MET A 510 0.53 2.28 42.57
CA MET A 510 -0.53 1.29 42.81
C MET A 510 0.03 -0.03 43.34
N LYS A 511 1.15 -0.51 42.78
CA LYS A 511 1.86 -1.69 43.33
C LYS A 511 2.32 -1.44 44.76
N ALA A 512 2.87 -0.26 45.07
CA ALA A 512 3.29 0.11 46.42
C ALA A 512 2.10 0.21 47.39
N ILE A 513 0.96 0.78 46.96
CA ILE A 513 -0.27 0.86 47.74
C ILE A 513 -0.84 -0.54 48.01
N VAL A 514 -0.92 -1.40 46.99
CA VAL A 514 -1.38 -2.79 47.12
C VAL A 514 -0.46 -3.59 48.03
N GLN A 515 0.85 -3.38 47.96
CA GLN A 515 1.83 -4.05 48.80
C GLN A 515 1.77 -3.59 50.27
N GLN A 516 1.49 -2.30 50.52
CA GLN A 516 1.25 -1.79 51.87
C GLN A 516 -0.08 -2.28 52.47
N GLU A 517 -1.15 -2.33 51.68
CA GLU A 517 -2.45 -2.89 52.08
C GLU A 517 -2.32 -4.38 52.43
N TRP A 518 -1.58 -5.14 51.62
CA TRP A 518 -1.31 -6.56 51.88
C TRP A 518 -0.50 -6.79 53.18
N LEU A 519 0.53 -5.97 53.42
CA LEU A 519 1.31 -6.02 54.66
C LEU A 519 0.48 -5.65 55.90
N LYS A 520 -0.41 -4.65 55.81
CA LYS A 520 -1.35 -4.30 56.91
C LYS A 520 -2.28 -5.46 57.25
N LYS A 521 -2.81 -6.14 56.23
CA LYS A 521 -3.72 -7.28 56.40
C LYS A 521 -3.02 -8.47 57.09
N GLN A 522 -1.79 -8.77 56.69
CA GLN A 522 -0.94 -9.79 57.33
C GLN A 522 -0.63 -9.47 58.80
N MET A 523 -0.39 -8.19 59.14
CA MET A 523 -0.19 -7.78 60.54
C MET A 523 -1.47 -7.88 61.38
N GLN A 524 -2.63 -7.53 60.82
CA GLN A 524 -3.93 -7.70 61.49
C GLN A 524 -4.29 -9.18 61.70
N GLU A 525 -4.00 -10.05 60.73
CA GLU A 525 -4.20 -11.50 60.87
C GLU A 525 -3.29 -12.10 61.97
N LYS A 526 -2.02 -11.67 62.05
CA LYS A 526 -1.12 -12.08 63.13
C LYS A 526 -1.55 -11.55 64.51
N SER A 527 -2.06 -10.31 64.59
CA SER A 527 -2.61 -9.75 65.83
C SER A 527 -3.85 -10.51 66.31
N THR A 528 -4.72 -10.92 65.38
CA THR A 528 -5.93 -11.69 65.69
C THR A 528 -5.59 -13.14 66.10
N GLN A 529 -4.52 -13.72 65.54
CA GLN A 529 -4.02 -15.04 65.98
C GLN A 529 -3.34 -15.00 67.35
N SER A 530 -2.63 -13.92 67.71
CA SER A 530 -2.07 -13.77 69.06
C SER A 530 -3.12 -13.56 70.16
N LEU A 531 -4.28 -12.99 69.82
CA LEU A 531 -5.41 -12.80 70.74
C LEU A 531 -6.25 -14.07 70.97
N ASN A 532 -6.13 -15.08 70.10
CA ASN A 532 -6.81 -16.38 70.25
C ASN A 532 -5.93 -17.46 70.90
N HIS A 533 -4.71 -17.11 71.34
CA HIS A 533 -3.77 -18.01 72.04
C HIS A 533 -3.36 -17.50 73.44
N GLN A 534 -4.05 -16.48 73.95
CA GLN A 534 -4.14 -16.15 75.38
C GLN A 534 -5.57 -16.43 75.83
#